data_AF-A0A846PLU8-F1
#
_entry.id   AF-A0A846PLU8-F1
#
_cell.length_a   1.000
_cell.length_b   1.000
_cell.length_c   1.000
_cell.angle_alpha   90.00
_cell.angle_beta   90.00
_cell.angle_gamma   90.00
#
_symmetry.space_group_name_H-M   'P 1'
#
loop_
_entity.id
_entity.type
_entity.pdbx_description
1 polymer ?
#
loop_
_entity_poly.entity_id
_entity_poly.type
_entity_poly.pdbx_seq_one_letter_code
_entity_poly.pdbx_strand_id
1 'polypeptide(L)'
;MENLNLTVNPEWFFFIPYHTSPHGGAALGLTLIISGLALIVFGVSVGINYSRDRRWYMQELHKATMLEEQTLKRQTLSKTPHQ
;
A
#
# COMPACT_ATOMS: atom_id res chain seq x y z
N MET A 1 19.61 48.81 4.44
CA MET A 1 20.07 47.61 5.17
C MET A 1 18.86 46.71 5.33
N GLU A 2 18.85 45.62 4.60
CA GLU A 2 17.74 44.68 4.51
C GLU A 2 17.80 43.79 5.75
N ASN A 3 16.92 44.03 6.71
CA ASN A 3 16.91 43.28 7.95
C ASN A 3 16.24 41.93 7.66
N LEU A 4 17.02 40.84 7.56
CA LEU A 4 16.51 39.48 7.57
C LEU A 4 15.83 39.24 8.92
N ASN A 5 14.55 39.58 9.01
CA ASN A 5 13.70 39.23 10.13
C ASN A 5 13.39 37.73 10.04
N LEU A 6 14.36 36.92 10.43
CA LEU A 6 14.19 35.51 10.70
C LEU A 6 13.23 35.40 11.89
N THR A 7 11.94 35.27 11.58
CA THR A 7 10.88 34.93 12.54
C THR A 7 11.39 33.79 13.44
N VAL A 8 11.61 34.14 14.71
CA VAL A 8 12.40 33.38 15.71
C VAL A 8 11.76 32.04 16.13
N ASN A 9 10.55 31.73 15.67
CA ASN A 9 9.93 30.42 15.89
C ASN A 9 9.09 30.03 14.67
N PRO A 10 9.65 29.26 13.73
CA PRO A 10 8.84 28.62 12.72
C PRO A 10 7.99 27.54 13.40
N GLU A 11 6.67 27.75 13.48
CA GLU A 11 5.72 26.73 13.89
C GLU A 11 5.66 25.67 12.77
N TRP A 12 6.33 24.55 12.96
CA TRP A 12 6.37 23.46 11.96
C TRP A 12 5.34 22.40 12.34
N PHE A 13 4.36 22.15 11.45
CA PHE A 13 3.60 20.91 11.49
C PHE A 13 4.20 19.96 10.45
N PHE A 14 5.04 19.05 10.92
CA PHE A 14 5.75 18.03 10.13
C PHE A 14 6.86 18.55 9.20
N PHE A 15 6.59 19.36 8.17
CA PHE A 15 7.60 19.97 7.27
C PHE A 15 7.04 21.21 6.51
N ILE A 16 5.88 21.71 6.92
CA ILE A 16 5.15 22.80 6.24
C ILE A 16 5.17 24.03 7.16
N PRO A 17 5.64 25.21 6.70
CA PRO A 17 5.63 26.42 7.51
C PRO A 17 4.18 26.84 7.80
N TYR A 18 3.80 26.82 9.08
CA TYR A 18 2.46 27.12 9.54
C TYR A 18 2.33 28.61 9.86
N HIS A 19 1.46 29.32 9.13
CA HIS A 19 1.00 30.64 9.51
C HIS A 19 -0.40 30.54 10.13
N THR A 20 -0.50 30.71 11.45
CA THR A 20 -1.77 30.92 12.20
C THR A 20 -2.39 32.30 11.96
N SER A 21 -2.07 32.95 10.84
CA SER A 21 -2.73 34.21 10.48
C SER A 21 -4.23 33.91 10.24
N PRO A 22 -5.17 34.77 10.65
CA PRO A 22 -6.61 34.47 10.74
C PRO A 22 -7.31 34.44 9.36
N HIS A 23 -6.73 33.73 8.40
CA HIS A 23 -7.26 33.49 7.07
C HIS A 23 -7.80 32.07 7.05
N GLY A 24 -9.13 31.92 7.13
CA GLY A 24 -9.81 30.61 7.18
C GLY A 24 -9.40 29.63 6.06
N GLY A 25 -8.86 30.13 4.94
CA GLY A 25 -8.32 29.31 3.85
C GLY A 25 -7.08 28.48 4.23
N ALA A 26 -6.24 28.95 5.17
CA ALA A 26 -5.03 28.22 5.58
C ALA A 26 -5.37 26.92 6.32
N ALA A 27 -6.39 26.94 7.17
CA ALA A 27 -6.88 25.76 7.88
C ALA A 27 -7.46 24.71 6.92
N LEU A 28 -8.22 25.15 5.91
CA LEU A 28 -8.79 24.25 4.89
C LEU A 28 -7.72 23.59 4.02
N GLY A 29 -6.66 24.34 3.66
CA GLY A 29 -5.53 23.77 2.94
C GLY A 29 -4.82 22.68 3.74
N LEU A 30 -4.63 22.90 5.04
CA LEU A 30 -3.98 21.92 5.92
C LEU A 30 -4.83 20.66 6.12
N THR A 31 -6.12 20.80 6.37
CA THR A 31 -7.00 19.63 6.51
C THR A 31 -7.06 18.82 5.22
N LEU A 32 -7.05 19.48 4.07
CA LEU A 32 -7.00 18.81 2.77
C LEU A 32 -5.68 18.05 2.55
N ILE A 33 -4.54 18.65 2.91
CA ILE A 33 -3.22 17.99 2.81
C ILE A 33 -3.16 16.77 3.74
N ILE A 34 -3.58 16.93 5.01
CA ILE A 34 -3.58 15.83 5.99
C ILE A 34 -4.51 14.71 5.53
N SER A 35 -5.70 15.05 5.05
CA SER A 35 -6.67 14.09 4.50
C SER A 35 -6.11 13.37 3.28
N GLY A 36 -5.47 14.09 2.35
CA GLY A 36 -4.84 13.52 1.17
C GLY A 36 -3.72 12.53 1.51
N LEU A 37 -2.85 12.89 2.46
CA LEU A 37 -1.79 12.00 2.95
C LEU A 37 -2.37 10.73 3.60
N ALA A 38 -3.40 10.88 4.43
CA ALA A 38 -4.09 9.75 5.04
C ALA A 38 -4.72 8.83 3.98
N LEU A 39 -5.34 9.39 2.94
CA LEU A 39 -5.92 8.64 1.83
C LEU A 39 -4.87 7.85 1.05
N ILE A 40 -3.69 8.44 0.81
CA ILE A 40 -2.59 7.77 0.11
C ILE A 40 -2.09 6.58 0.93
N VAL A 41 -1.82 6.78 2.23
CA VAL A 41 -1.34 5.71 3.12
C VAL A 41 -2.37 4.59 3.22
N PHE A 42 -3.65 4.94 3.36
CA PHE A 42 -4.74 3.98 3.40
C PHE A 42 -4.87 3.21 2.08
N GLY A 43 -4.87 3.91 0.94
CA GLY A 43 -4.96 3.30 -0.39
C GLY A 43 -3.82 2.32 -0.68
N VAL A 44 -2.59 2.69 -0.31
CA VAL A 44 -1.42 1.80 -0.44
C VAL A 44 -1.57 0.59 0.48
N SER A 45 -1.99 0.79 1.73
CA SER A 45 -2.17 -0.31 2.70
C SER A 45 -3.22 -1.31 2.23
N VAL A 46 -4.37 -0.82 1.76
CA VAL A 46 -5.45 -1.65 1.21
C VAL A 46 -5.00 -2.34 -0.07
N GLY A 47 -4.31 -1.64 -0.98
CA GLY A 47 -3.80 -2.22 -2.21
C GLY A 47 -2.78 -3.35 -1.98
N ILE A 48 -1.88 -3.18 -1.02
CA ILE A 48 -0.95 -4.22 -0.59
C ILE A 48 -1.71 -5.40 0.01
N ASN A 49 -2.67 -5.14 0.92
CA ASN A 49 -3.45 -6.20 1.56
C ASN A 49 -4.23 -7.03 0.53
N TYR A 50 -4.89 -6.35 -0.41
CA TYR A 50 -5.61 -6.99 -1.52
C TYR A 50 -4.69 -7.83 -2.40
N SER A 51 -3.49 -7.32 -2.70
CA SER A 51 -2.50 -8.06 -3.49
C SER A 51 -1.98 -9.30 -2.78
N ARG A 52 -1.88 -9.28 -1.45
CA ARG A 52 -1.46 -10.42 -0.64
C ARG A 52 -2.54 -11.51 -0.61
N ASP A 53 -3.79 -11.14 -0.43
CA ASP A 53 -4.93 -12.07 -0.49
C ASP A 53 -5.03 -12.74 -1.88
N ARG A 54 -4.89 -11.95 -2.94
CA ARG A 54 -4.88 -12.44 -4.32
C ARG A 54 -3.73 -13.43 -4.58
N ARG A 55 -2.54 -13.16 -4.01
CA ARG A 55 -1.37 -14.05 -4.11
C ARG A 55 -1.60 -15.37 -3.37
N TRP A 56 -2.16 -15.32 -2.18
CA TRP A 56 -2.49 -16.53 -1.42
C TRP A 56 -3.50 -17.41 -2.17
N TYR A 57 -4.57 -16.79 -2.69
CA TYR A 57 -5.58 -17.49 -3.49
C TYR A 57 -4.98 -18.18 -4.73
N MET A 58 -4.13 -17.47 -5.49
CA MET A 58 -3.49 -18.04 -6.69
C MET A 58 -2.48 -19.14 -6.35
N GLN A 59 -1.80 -19.04 -5.21
CA GLN A 59 -0.91 -20.11 -4.74
C GLN A 59 -1.68 -21.38 -4.39
N GLU A 60 -2.86 -21.25 -3.80
CA GLU A 60 -3.68 -22.39 -3.43
C GLU A 60 -4.28 -23.08 -4.68
N LEU A 61 -4.72 -22.30 -5.66
CA LEU A 61 -5.10 -22.80 -7.00
C LEU A 61 -3.96 -23.58 -7.65
N HIS A 62 -2.76 -23.01 -7.67
CA HIS A 62 -1.60 -23.66 -8.29
C HIS A 62 -1.25 -24.98 -7.59
N LYS A 63 -1.34 -25.05 -6.26
CA LYS A 63 -1.12 -26.28 -5.50
C LYS A 63 -2.14 -27.37 -5.84
N ALA A 64 -3.42 -27.03 -5.96
CA ALA A 64 -4.46 -27.99 -6.31
C ALA A 64 -4.23 -28.57 -7.73
N THR A 65 -3.90 -27.70 -8.69
CA THR A 65 -3.56 -28.14 -10.05
C THR A 65 -2.32 -29.03 -10.08
N MET A 66 -1.27 -28.69 -9.33
CA MET A 66 -0.06 -29.51 -9.24
C MET A 66 -0.32 -30.89 -8.64
N LEU A 67 -1.21 -30.98 -7.65
CA LEU A 67 -1.61 -32.25 -7.02
C LEU A 67 -2.35 -33.15 -8.03
N GLU A 68 -3.29 -32.61 -8.79
CA GLU A 68 -3.99 -33.34 -9.83
C GLU A 68 -3.03 -33.87 -10.90
N GLU A 69 -2.10 -33.05 -11.38
CA GLU A 69 -1.08 -33.47 -12.35
C GLU A 69 -0.18 -34.59 -11.81
N GLN A 70 0.24 -34.52 -10.54
CA GLN A 70 1.02 -35.58 -9.92
C GLN A 70 0.21 -36.88 -9.77
N THR A 71 -1.08 -36.78 -9.47
CA THR A 71 -1.96 -37.94 -9.32
C THR A 71 -2.18 -38.61 -10.67
N LEU A 72 -2.39 -37.82 -11.73
CA LEU A 72 -2.50 -38.31 -13.10
C LEU A 72 -1.21 -38.97 -13.58
N LYS A 73 -0.04 -38.37 -13.31
CA LYS A 73 1.27 -38.98 -13.62
C LYS A 73 1.50 -40.31 -12.88
N ARG A 74 1.12 -40.41 -11.61
CA ARG A 74 1.24 -41.67 -10.86
C ARG A 74 0.31 -42.75 -11.42
N GLN A 75 -0.91 -42.37 -11.82
CA GLN A 75 -1.84 -43.30 -12.44
C GLN A 75 -1.35 -43.79 -13.81
N THR A 76 -0.81 -42.91 -14.66
CA THR A 76 -0.27 -43.31 -15.97
C THR A 76 0.98 -44.20 -15.84
N LEU A 77 1.84 -43.94 -14.85
CA LEU A 77 3.00 -44.78 -14.55
C LEU A 77 2.61 -46.15 -13.96
N SER A 78 1.56 -46.21 -13.12
CA SER A 78 1.05 -47.49 -12.59
C SER A 78 0.30 -48.33 -13.62
N LYS A 79 -0.19 -47.70 -14.69
CA LYS A 79 -0.91 -48.34 -15.80
C LYS A 79 0.00 -48.77 -16.95
N THR A 80 1.32 -48.61 -16.83
CA THR A 80 2.26 -49.23 -17.76
C THR A 80 2.54 -50.65 -17.23
N PRO A 81 1.90 -51.71 -17.78
CA PRO A 81 2.26 -53.07 -17.42
C PRO A 81 3.73 -53.29 -17.82
N HIS A 82 4.50 -53.87 -16.89
CA HIS A 82 5.78 -54.48 -17.20
C HIS A 82 5.57 -55.41 -18.40
N GLN A 83 6.08 -54.98 -19.54
CA GLN A 83 6.30 -55.82 -20.71
C GLN A 83 7.45 -56.78 -20.43
#